data_AF-A0A8S3ZKG4-F1
#
_entry.id   AF-A0A8S3ZKG4-F1
#
_cell.length_a   1.000
_cell.length_b   1.000
_cell.length_c   1.000
_cell.angle_alpha   90.00
_cell.angle_beta   90.00
_cell.angle_gamma   90.00
#
_symmetry.space_group_name_H-M   'P 1'
#
loop_
_entity.id
_entity.type
_entity.pdbx_description
1 polymer ?
#
loop_
_entity_poly.entity_id
_entity_poly.type
_entity_poly.pdbx_seq_one_letter_code
_entity_poly.pdbx_strand_id
1 'polypeptide(L)'
;VRPIDTAAKVGHIGMLRLLLGCDCQRSLAIMDVPRVVQSRQSLPIFDRWLQQELYNPRELKRLCRQTIRQCLGQRNASHMEVLPLPRLLKDFLLAKHLDLTFDSVPVESMNTLPVSLDNIGNLSPR
;
A
#
# COMPACT_ATOMS: atom_id res chain seq x y z
N VAL A 1 -9.13 16.98 -5.64
CA VAL A 1 -9.12 15.50 -5.87
C VAL A 1 -7.68 15.04 -5.71
N ARG A 2 -7.39 14.01 -4.89
CA ARG A 2 -6.00 13.55 -4.71
C ARG A 2 -5.58 12.70 -5.92
N PRO A 3 -4.29 12.68 -6.30
CA PRO A 3 -3.81 11.87 -7.41
C PRO A 3 -4.18 10.38 -7.30
N ILE A 4 -4.18 9.84 -6.08
CA ILE A 4 -4.55 8.44 -5.82
C ILE A 4 -6.04 8.17 -6.08
N ASP A 5 -6.91 9.15 -5.84
CA ASP A 5 -8.35 9.00 -6.11
C ASP A 5 -8.60 8.93 -7.62
N THR A 6 -7.87 9.73 -8.41
CA THR A 6 -7.93 9.67 -9.88
C THR A 6 -7.39 8.35 -10.42
N ALA A 7 -6.25 7.88 -9.90
CA ALA A 7 -5.68 6.59 -10.28
C ALA A 7 -6.64 5.42 -9.97
N ALA A 8 -7.29 5.45 -8.81
CA ALA A 8 -8.29 4.47 -8.42
C ALA A 8 -9.52 4.48 -9.36
N LYS A 9 -10.04 5.67 -9.68
CA LYS A 9 -11.20 5.83 -10.59
C LYS A 9 -10.96 5.21 -11.97
N VAL A 10 -9.74 5.33 -12.50
CA VAL A 10 -9.36 4.77 -13.80
C VAL A 10 -8.95 3.28 -13.68
N GLY A 11 -8.62 2.80 -12.49
CA GLY A 11 -8.13 1.44 -12.26
C GLY A 11 -6.65 1.25 -12.61
N HIS A 12 -5.86 2.32 -12.59
CA HIS A 12 -4.45 2.28 -13.02
C HIS A 12 -3.54 1.67 -11.92
N ILE A 13 -3.42 0.35 -11.91
CA ILE A 13 -2.70 -0.44 -10.88
C ILE A 13 -1.27 0.08 -10.64
N GLY A 14 -0.48 0.30 -11.68
CA GLY A 14 0.91 0.78 -11.53
C GLY A 14 1.02 2.15 -10.83
N MET A 15 0.05 3.04 -11.07
CA MET A 15 0.00 4.35 -10.42
C MET A 15 -0.42 4.23 -8.97
N LEU A 16 -1.35 3.32 -8.65
CA LEU A 16 -1.69 3.00 -7.25
C LEU A 16 -0.47 2.48 -6.50
N ARG A 17 0.30 1.55 -7.10
CA ARG A 17 1.56 1.05 -6.53
C ARG A 17 2.57 2.15 -6.30
N LEU A 18 2.81 3.01 -7.29
CA LEU A 18 3.73 4.12 -7.17
C LEU A 18 3.32 5.10 -6.05
N LEU A 19 2.07 5.53 -6.04
CA LEU A 19 1.59 6.53 -5.09
C LEU A 19 1.59 6.01 -3.65
N LEU A 20 1.09 4.79 -3.43
CA LEU A 20 1.12 4.16 -2.11
C LEU A 20 2.55 3.87 -1.66
N GLY A 21 3.41 3.37 -2.57
CA GLY A 21 4.82 3.13 -2.33
C GLY A 21 5.62 4.40 -2.01
N CYS A 22 5.22 5.56 -2.53
CA CYS A 22 5.73 6.89 -2.20
C CYS A 22 5.14 7.49 -0.90
N ASP A 23 4.47 6.67 -0.09
CA ASP A 23 3.91 7.04 1.21
C ASP A 23 2.82 8.12 1.16
N CYS A 24 2.04 8.20 0.09
CA CYS A 24 0.91 9.13 0.03
C CYS A 24 -0.13 8.84 1.13
N GLN A 25 -1.02 9.80 1.41
CA GLN A 25 -2.08 9.59 2.39
C GLN A 25 -3.03 8.46 1.94
N ARG A 26 -3.13 7.41 2.76
CA ARG A 26 -3.99 6.23 2.51
C ARG A 26 -5.45 6.56 2.78
N SER A 27 -6.35 5.81 2.13
CA SER A 27 -7.78 5.77 2.46
C SER A 27 -8.33 4.40 2.14
N LEU A 28 -9.10 3.82 3.06
CA LEU A 28 -9.76 2.53 2.84
C LEU A 28 -10.84 2.61 1.76
N ALA A 29 -11.40 3.80 1.49
CA ALA A 29 -12.40 4.00 0.44
C ALA A 29 -11.89 3.64 -0.98
N ILE A 30 -10.57 3.52 -1.18
CA ILE A 30 -9.99 3.04 -2.44
C ILE A 30 -10.43 1.60 -2.75
N MET A 31 -10.67 0.79 -1.71
CA MET A 31 -11.08 -0.61 -1.85
C MET A 31 -12.43 -0.79 -2.53
N ASP A 32 -13.32 0.20 -2.40
CA ASP A 32 -14.70 0.15 -2.87
C ASP A 32 -14.88 0.81 -4.25
N VAL A 33 -13.81 1.38 -4.83
CA VAL A 33 -13.89 2.02 -6.14
C VAL A 33 -14.14 0.95 -7.22
N PRO A 34 -15.18 1.08 -8.08
CA PRO A 34 -15.60 -0.01 -8.98
C PRO A 34 -14.48 -0.58 -9.86
N ARG A 35 -13.63 0.29 -10.43
CA ARG A 35 -12.48 -0.15 -11.23
C ARG A 35 -11.41 -0.87 -10.41
N VAL A 36 -11.22 -0.48 -9.15
CA VAL A 36 -10.30 -1.16 -8.23
C VAL A 36 -10.87 -2.52 -7.83
N VAL A 37 -12.16 -2.61 -7.52
CA VAL A 37 -12.85 -3.89 -7.24
C VAL A 37 -12.69 -4.85 -8.42
N GLN A 38 -12.92 -4.38 -9.65
CA GLN A 38 -12.71 -5.18 -10.87
C GLN A 38 -11.25 -5.69 -10.97
N SER A 39 -10.27 -4.81 -10.76
CA SER A 39 -8.84 -5.19 -10.80
C SER A 39 -8.45 -6.17 -9.68
N ARG A 40 -9.05 -6.05 -8.49
CA ARG A 40 -8.82 -6.98 -7.37
C ARG A 40 -9.32 -8.38 -7.69
N GLN A 41 -10.45 -8.49 -8.38
CA GLN A 41 -11.03 -9.77 -8.81
C GLN A 41 -10.22 -10.42 -9.95
N SER A 42 -9.72 -9.62 -10.91
CA SER A 42 -8.96 -10.14 -12.04
C SER A 42 -7.48 -10.43 -11.71
N LEU A 43 -6.92 -9.79 -10.69
CA LEU A 43 -5.52 -9.94 -10.29
C LEU A 43 -5.41 -10.17 -8.77
N PRO A 44 -5.51 -11.43 -8.30
CA PRO A 44 -5.50 -11.76 -6.87
C PRO A 44 -4.24 -11.28 -6.12
N ILE A 45 -3.09 -11.26 -6.79
CA ILE A 45 -1.84 -10.75 -6.20
C ILE A 45 -1.89 -9.24 -5.93
N PHE A 46 -2.63 -8.49 -6.74
CA PHE A 46 -2.90 -7.08 -6.51
C PHE A 46 -3.86 -6.87 -5.34
N ASP A 47 -4.92 -7.68 -5.23
CA ASP A 47 -5.83 -7.63 -4.09
C ASP A 47 -5.08 -7.89 -2.77
N ARG A 48 -4.26 -8.96 -2.72
CA ARG A 48 -3.44 -9.29 -1.54
C ARG A 48 -2.51 -8.14 -1.16
N TRP A 49 -1.78 -7.61 -2.13
CA TRP A 49 -0.88 -6.48 -1.90
C TRP A 49 -1.64 -5.25 -1.39
N LEU A 50 -2.78 -4.93 -2.00
CA LEU A 50 -3.56 -3.74 -1.64
C LEU A 50 -4.15 -3.87 -0.24
N GLN A 51 -4.62 -5.07 0.13
CA GLN A 51 -5.06 -5.36 1.50
C GLN A 51 -3.92 -5.17 2.49
N GLN A 52 -2.74 -5.74 2.23
CA GLN A 52 -1.57 -5.58 3.08
C GLN A 52 -1.17 -4.11 3.22
N GLU A 53 -1.14 -3.35 2.12
CA GLU A 53 -0.73 -1.96 2.11
C GLU A 53 -1.74 -1.03 2.81
N LEU A 54 -3.04 -1.36 2.82
CA LEU A 54 -4.08 -0.50 3.38
C LEU A 54 -4.49 -0.86 4.81
N TYR A 55 -4.52 -2.14 5.17
CA TYR A 55 -4.97 -2.59 6.50
C TYR A 55 -3.83 -2.68 7.52
N ASN A 56 -2.58 -2.85 7.10
CA ASN A 56 -1.46 -2.92 8.03
C ASN A 56 -0.87 -1.53 8.32
N PRO A 57 -0.30 -1.30 9.52
CA PRO A 57 0.52 -0.12 9.76
C PRO A 57 1.74 -0.11 8.85
N ARG A 58 2.19 1.09 8.46
CA ARG A 58 3.44 1.21 7.70
C ARG A 58 4.63 0.88 8.60
N GLU A 59 5.64 0.26 7.99
CA GLU A 59 6.92 0.04 8.64
C GLU A 59 7.54 1.38 9.09
N LEU A 60 8.26 1.36 10.21
CA LEU A 60 8.89 2.54 10.79
C LEU A 60 9.78 3.29 9.78
N LYS A 61 10.58 2.59 8.98
CA LYS A 61 11.44 3.22 7.96
C LYS A 61 10.64 4.06 6.96
N ARG A 62 9.43 3.62 6.57
CA ARG A 62 8.55 4.35 5.65
C ARG A 62 7.94 5.59 6.32
N LEU A 63 7.56 5.47 7.58
CA LEU A 63 7.11 6.61 8.37
C LEU A 63 8.22 7.66 8.51
N CYS A 64 9.44 7.25 8.85
CA CYS A 64 10.60 8.14 8.89
C CYS A 64 10.87 8.80 7.53
N ARG A 65 10.79 8.04 6.43
CA ARG A 65 10.92 8.59 5.07
C ARG A 65 9.90 9.67 4.80
N GLN A 66 8.64 9.44 5.11
CA GLN A 66 7.58 10.43 4.94
C GLN A 66 7.88 11.71 5.73
N THR A 67 8.19 11.58 7.02
CA THR A 67 8.48 12.72 7.91
C THR A 67 9.68 13.53 7.42
N ILE A 68 10.81 12.87 7.10
CA ILE A 68 12.01 13.54 6.62
C ILE A 68 11.74 14.28 5.31
N ARG A 69 11.04 13.64 4.36
CA ARG A 69 10.69 14.28 3.08
C ARG A 69 9.78 15.49 3.25
N GLN A 70 8.87 15.47 4.21
CA GLN A 70 8.02 16.61 4.55
C GLN A 70 8.85 17.79 5.07
N CYS A 71 9.85 17.53 5.93
CA CYS A 71 10.77 18.56 6.44
C CYS A 71 11.64 19.20 5.34
N LEU A 72 12.05 18.41 4.34
CA LEU A 72 12.88 18.92 3.22
C LEU A 72 12.08 19.71 2.18
N GLY A 73 10.74 19.60 2.20
CA GLY A 73 9.84 20.29 1.29
C GLY A 73 9.96 19.84 -0.17
N GLN A 74 9.58 20.74 -1.09
CA GLN A 74 9.48 20.45 -2.53
C GLN A 74 10.85 20.26 -3.20
N ARG A 75 11.93 20.81 -2.64
CA ARG A 75 13.32 20.67 -3.13
C ARG A 75 14.09 19.57 -2.41
N ASN A 76 13.39 18.47 -2.10
CA ASN A 76 13.96 17.37 -1.32
C ASN A 76 15.20 16.74 -1.95
N ALA A 77 15.27 16.62 -3.28
CA ALA A 77 16.40 15.99 -3.96
C ALA A 77 17.72 16.74 -3.75
N SER A 78 17.73 18.07 -3.90
CA SER A 78 18.92 18.89 -3.67
C SER A 78 19.31 18.92 -2.20
N HIS A 79 18.35 19.02 -1.28
CA HIS A 79 18.64 19.04 0.14
C HIS A 79 19.03 17.66 0.70
N MET A 80 18.63 16.56 0.05
CA MET A 80 18.99 15.20 0.49
C MET A 80 20.51 14.96 0.36
N GLU A 81 21.13 15.51 -0.69
CA GLU A 81 22.55 15.27 -0.97
C GLU A 81 23.46 15.87 0.11
N VAL A 82 23.06 16.99 0.73
CA VAL A 82 23.84 17.65 1.79
C VAL A 82 23.67 17.00 3.18
N LEU A 83 22.71 16.09 3.35
CA LEU A 83 22.53 15.41 4.64
C LEU A 83 23.72 14.48 4.92
N PRO A 84 24.21 14.40 6.18
CA PRO A 84 25.29 13.51 6.59
C PRO A 84 24.78 12.07 6.77
N LEU A 85 24.13 11.52 5.73
CA LEU A 85 23.53 10.18 5.72
C LEU A 85 24.25 9.28 4.71
N PRO A 86 24.32 7.96 4.96
CA PRO A 86 24.81 7.00 3.97
C PRO A 86 24.03 7.05 2.66
N ARG A 87 24.71 6.79 1.53
CA ARG A 87 24.10 6.83 0.19
C ARG A 87 22.86 5.94 0.08
N LEU A 88 22.92 4.73 0.62
CA LEU A 88 21.81 3.79 0.63
C LEU A 88 20.55 4.38 1.32
N LEU A 89 20.73 5.10 2.42
CA LEU A 89 19.63 5.74 3.12
C LEU A 89 19.08 6.92 2.32
N LYS A 90 19.94 7.72 1.68
CA LYS A 90 19.51 8.79 0.75
C LYS A 90 18.68 8.22 -0.40
N ASP A 91 19.11 7.12 -1.00
CA ASP A 91 18.39 6.47 -2.11
C ASP A 91 17.03 5.91 -1.66
N PHE A 92 16.97 5.32 -0.46
CA PHE A 92 15.71 4.91 0.17
C PHE A 92 14.78 6.11 0.41
N LEU A 93 15.29 7.21 0.97
CA LEU A 93 14.52 8.43 1.24
C LEU A 93 14.03 9.10 -0.05
N LEU A 94 14.77 8.97 -1.15
CA LEU A 94 14.38 9.44 -2.48
C LEU A 94 13.46 8.47 -3.23
N ALA A 95 13.16 7.31 -2.65
CA ALA A 95 12.32 6.27 -3.23
C ALA A 95 12.83 5.76 -4.60
N LYS A 96 14.16 5.69 -4.80
CA LYS A 96 14.77 5.28 -6.08
C LYS A 96 14.55 3.81 -6.45
N HIS A 97 14.30 2.96 -5.46
CA HIS A 97 14.17 1.50 -5.63
C HIS A 97 12.79 1.01 -5.16
N LEU A 98 11.72 1.68 -5.59
CA LEU A 98 10.37 1.18 -5.34
C LEU A 98 10.08 -0.05 -6.21
N ASP A 99 9.64 -1.12 -5.57
CA ASP A 99 9.12 -2.28 -6.28
C ASP A 99 7.69 -1.99 -6.79
N LEU A 100 7.61 -1.72 -8.09
CA LEU A 100 6.36 -1.55 -8.83
C LEU A 100 5.81 -2.87 -9.38
N THR A 101 6.54 -3.97 -9.21
CA THR A 101 6.10 -5.34 -9.52
C THR A 101 5.42 -5.96 -8.30
N PHE A 102 5.00 -7.21 -8.40
CA PHE A 102 4.42 -7.96 -7.28
C PHE A 102 5.38 -9.03 -6.71
N ASP A 103 6.66 -9.00 -7.09
CA ASP A 103 7.62 -10.07 -6.80
C ASP A 103 7.89 -10.21 -5.30
N SER A 104 7.82 -9.11 -4.55
CA SER A 104 8.01 -9.12 -3.10
C SER A 104 6.78 -9.58 -2.30
N VAL A 105 5.64 -9.86 -2.95
CA VAL A 105 4.40 -10.24 -2.26
C VAL A 105 4.46 -11.74 -1.98
N PRO A 106 4.45 -12.18 -0.72
CA PRO A 106 4.51 -13.61 -0.41
C PRO A 106 3.35 -14.34 -1.07
N VAL A 107 3.66 -15.28 -1.95
CA VAL A 107 2.71 -16.26 -2.46
C VAL A 107 2.59 -17.36 -1.42
N GLU A 108 2.01 -17.05 -0.26
CA GLU A 108 1.52 -18.13 0.60
C GLU A 108 0.44 -18.87 -0.19
N SER A 109 0.72 -20.16 -0.42
CA SER A 109 -0.19 -21.13 -1.01
C SER A 109 -1.49 -21.10 -0.23
N MET A 110 -2.62 -21.10 -0.93
CA MET A 110 -3.96 -21.06 -0.35
C MET A 110 -4.14 -22.08 0.79
N ASN A 111 -4.05 -21.65 2.04
CA ASN A 111 -4.83 -22.26 3.11
C ASN A 111 -6.15 -21.50 3.16
N THR A 112 -7.09 -21.94 2.33
CA THR A 112 -8.51 -21.78 2.63
C THR A 112 -8.76 -22.39 3.99
N LEU A 113 -8.84 -21.56 5.04
CA LEU A 113 -9.60 -21.97 6.21
C LEU A 113 -11.06 -22.05 5.75
N PRO A 114 -11.71 -23.22 5.79
CA PRO A 114 -13.15 -23.25 5.64
C PRO A 114 -13.71 -22.50 6.84
N VAL A 115 -14.37 -21.37 6.59
CA VAL A 115 -15.26 -20.77 7.58
C VAL A 115 -16.40 -21.77 7.74
N SER A 116 -16.32 -22.65 8.74
CA SER A 116 -17.46 -23.46 9.18
C SER A 116 -18.53 -22.48 9.65
N LEU A 117 -19.68 -22.50 8.98
CA LEU A 117 -20.85 -21.69 9.30
C LEU A 117 -21.71 -22.32 10.43
N ASP A 118 -21.17 -23.27 11.19
CA ASP A 118 -21.95 -24.09 12.13
C ASP A 118 -22.03 -23.52 13.55
N ASN A 119 -22.04 -22.20 13.73
CA ASN A 119 -22.31 -21.60 15.05
C ASN A 119 -23.35 -20.48 15.01
N ILE A 120 -24.29 -20.55 14.07
CA ILE A 120 -25.55 -19.80 14.18
C ILE A 120 -26.65 -20.79 14.58
N GLY A 121 -26.99 -20.78 15.88
CA GLY A 121 -28.23 -21.36 16.37
C GLY A 121 -28.08 -22.37 17.50
N ASN A 122 -27.99 -21.88 18.74
CA ASN A 122 -28.73 -22.45 19.87
C ASN A 122 -28.60 -21.54 21.11
N LEU A 123 -29.35 -20.44 21.11
CA LEU A 123 -29.86 -19.87 22.35
C LEU A 123 -31.38 -20.08 22.32
N SER A 124 -31.80 -21.20 22.92
CA SER A 124 -33.20 -21.45 23.27
C SER A 124 -33.46 -20.93 24.68
N PRO A 125 -34.64 -20.37 24.98
CA PRO A 125 -34.90 -19.68 26.23
C PRO A 125 -35.25 -20.66 27.35
N ARG A 126 -34.72 -20.42 28.55
CA ARG A 126 -35.30 -20.85 29.82
C ARG A 126 -35.09 -19.76 30.86
#